data_AF-A0A9Q0YIW7-F1
#
_entry.id   AF-A0A9Q0YIW7-F1
#
_cell.length_a   1.000
_cell.length_b   1.000
_cell.length_c   1.000
_cell.angle_alpha   90.00
_cell.angle_beta   90.00
_cell.angle_gamma   90.00
#
_symmetry.space_group_name_H-M   'P 1'
#
loop_
_entity.id
_entity.type
_entity.pdbx_description
1 polymer ?
#
loop_
_entity_poly.entity_id
_entity_poly.type
_entity_poly.pdbx_seq_one_letter_code
_entity_poly.pdbx_strand_id
1 'polypeptide(L)'
;MKYYDISVHDNGENIYDHFYRTIQYKLYYPLLFSLPFNYSKQTISSQENFLFNIAGGLQEVKIKIQNSVIKGYHEYKIAPPIELPLRLTPQYANIHDEEAVLVWMPNEHSINEEILKSKNSQGITIKELVNPVSVIIGHVPRGLGRLLKQCMDKNVQVTCLATGKPRQSFPPWPHFSQKGGGVVIPCEYILTCKKNEAQELISKIKSSFQNVQGGEGMKISVINM
;
A
#
# COMPACT_ATOMS: atom_id res chain seq x y z
N MET A 1 41.75 12.00 4.67
CA MET A 1 40.41 11.51 5.04
C MET A 1 40.51 11.05 6.49
N LYS A 2 40.00 11.85 7.43
CA LYS A 2 40.15 11.59 8.87
C LYS A 2 38.92 10.83 9.36
N TYR A 3 39.12 9.64 9.91
CA TYR A 3 38.08 8.91 10.63
C TYR A 3 37.97 9.51 12.03
N TYR A 4 36.74 9.85 12.44
CA TYR A 4 36.44 10.13 13.83
C TYR A 4 35.93 8.85 14.47
N ASP A 5 36.66 8.39 15.46
CA ASP A 5 36.26 7.31 16.36
C ASP A 5 35.31 7.92 17.39
N ILE A 6 34.06 7.43 17.46
CA ILE A 6 33.10 7.84 18.48
C ILE A 6 32.99 6.69 19.47
N SER A 7 33.84 6.72 20.50
CA SER A 7 33.66 5.92 21.70
C SER A 7 32.51 6.52 22.52
N VAL A 8 31.36 5.85 22.55
CA VAL A 8 30.25 6.20 23.43
C VAL A 8 30.55 5.65 24.82
N HIS A 9 30.78 6.53 25.78
CA HIS A 9 30.81 6.16 27.20
C HIS A 9 29.39 5.92 27.69
N ASP A 10 29.16 4.71 28.17
CA ASP A 10 27.92 4.20 28.72
C ASP A 10 27.65 4.83 30.10
N ASN A 11 26.87 5.92 30.11
CA ASN A 11 26.31 6.51 31.32
C ASN A 11 24.80 6.28 31.34
N GLY A 12 24.35 5.01 31.33
CA GLY A 12 23.14 4.53 32.03
C GLY A 12 21.80 5.29 31.89
N GLU A 13 21.63 6.20 30.93
CA GLU A 13 20.39 6.94 30.69
C GLU A 13 19.69 6.37 29.45
N ASN A 14 18.42 6.03 29.63
CA ASN A 14 17.58 5.40 28.61
C ASN A 14 17.39 6.35 27.41
N ILE A 15 17.90 5.94 26.25
CA ILE A 15 17.92 6.72 24.99
C ILE A 15 16.50 7.15 24.57
N TYR A 16 15.45 6.46 25.03
CA TYR A 16 14.07 6.85 24.80
C TYR A 16 13.65 8.13 25.54
N ASP A 17 14.24 8.42 26.70
CA ASP A 17 13.84 9.56 27.54
C ASP A 17 14.43 10.89 27.01
N HIS A 18 15.58 10.83 26.34
CA HIS A 18 16.17 12.01 25.70
C HIS A 18 15.38 12.43 24.45
N PHE A 19 14.88 11.45 23.67
CA PHE A 19 14.12 11.73 22.45
C PHE A 19 12.75 12.38 22.73
N TYR A 20 12.07 11.99 23.82
CA TYR A 20 10.80 12.61 24.21
C TYR A 20 10.96 14.02 24.81
N ARG A 21 12.06 14.29 25.54
CA ARG A 21 12.34 15.64 26.05
C ARG A 21 12.64 16.62 24.92
N THR A 22 13.34 16.21 23.86
CA THR A 22 13.61 17.10 22.71
C THR A 22 12.34 17.44 21.90
N ILE A 23 11.32 16.58 21.91
CA ILE A 23 10.06 16.82 21.19
C ILE A 23 9.09 17.68 22.01
N GLN A 24 9.04 17.54 23.34
CA GLN A 24 8.15 18.37 24.17
C GLN A 24 8.56 19.85 24.25
N TYR A 25 9.84 20.19 24.09
CA TYR A 25 10.30 21.58 24.12
C TYR A 25 10.05 22.38 22.82
N LYS A 26 9.45 21.78 21.78
CA LYS A 26 9.10 22.48 20.53
C LYS A 26 7.62 22.83 20.38
N LEU A 27 6.77 22.53 21.36
CA LEU A 27 5.32 22.78 21.29
C LEU A 27 4.76 23.75 22.35
N TYR A 28 5.61 24.46 23.08
CA TYR A 28 5.17 25.54 23.98
C TYR A 28 5.88 26.86 23.66
N TYR A 29 5.24 27.66 22.81
CA TYR A 29 5.45 29.10 22.77
C TYR A 29 4.11 29.80 23.05
N PRO A 30 3.94 30.42 24.23
CA PRO A 30 3.06 31.56 24.41
C PRO A 30 3.91 32.82 24.28
N LEU A 31 3.94 33.44 23.11
CA LEU A 31 4.42 34.82 22.98
C LEU A 31 3.29 35.68 22.43
N LEU A 32 2.66 36.35 23.38
CA LEU A 32 1.89 37.58 23.24
C LEU A 32 2.67 38.58 22.37
N PHE A 33 2.17 38.81 21.15
CA PHE A 33 2.42 40.05 20.43
C PHE A 33 1.10 40.83 20.40
N SER A 34 1.02 41.81 21.29
CA SER A 34 0.07 42.91 21.18
C SER A 34 0.50 43.80 20.00
N LEU A 35 -0.11 43.60 18.83
CA LEU A 35 -0.09 44.55 17.72
C LEU A 35 -1.50 45.11 17.52
N PRO A 36 -1.67 46.42 17.32
CA PRO A 36 -2.97 46.98 16.97
C PRO A 36 -3.25 46.65 15.50
N PHE A 37 -3.86 45.50 15.25
CA PHE A 37 -4.38 45.17 13.92
C PHE A 37 -5.75 45.83 13.74
N ASN A 38 -5.76 46.95 13.00
CA ASN A 38 -6.95 47.44 12.33
C ASN A 38 -7.42 46.38 11.32
N TYR A 39 -8.44 45.60 11.70
CA TYR A 39 -9.13 44.71 10.78
C TYR A 39 -9.96 45.54 9.79
N SER A 40 -9.45 45.72 8.58
CA SER A 40 -10.30 46.02 7.43
C SER A 40 -11.10 44.76 7.09
N LYS A 41 -12.40 44.92 6.85
CA LYS A 41 -13.39 43.83 6.63
C LYS A 41 -13.20 43.01 5.34
N GLN A 42 -12.02 43.00 4.72
CA GLN A 42 -11.80 42.39 3.40
C GLN A 42 -11.02 41.06 3.38
N THR A 43 -10.61 40.50 4.52
CA THR A 43 -9.71 39.31 4.55
C THR A 43 -10.38 38.01 5.04
N ILE A 44 -11.68 37.99 5.32
CA ILE A 44 -12.37 36.80 5.84
C ILE A 44 -12.62 35.74 4.75
N SER A 45 -12.81 36.15 3.48
CA SER A 45 -13.05 35.20 2.38
C SER A 45 -11.84 34.34 2.02
N SER A 46 -10.61 34.78 2.33
CA SER A 46 -9.38 34.06 2.01
C SER A 46 -9.08 32.92 2.98
N GLN A 47 -9.42 33.08 4.26
CA GLN A 47 -9.18 32.06 5.30
C GLN A 47 -10.27 30.97 5.29
N GLU A 48 -11.52 31.32 4.99
CA GLU A 48 -12.60 30.34 4.83
C GLU A 48 -12.36 29.45 3.60
N ASN A 49 -11.88 30.01 2.48
CA ASN A 49 -11.45 29.21 1.32
C ASN A 49 -10.24 28.33 1.62
N PHE A 50 -9.32 28.75 2.49
CA PHE A 50 -8.17 27.94 2.91
C PHE A 50 -8.61 26.74 3.75
N LEU A 51 -9.51 26.95 4.72
CA LEU A 51 -10.07 25.86 5.53
C LEU A 51 -11.00 24.94 4.73
N PHE A 52 -11.77 25.46 3.78
CA PHE A 52 -12.56 24.64 2.84
C PHE A 52 -11.67 23.79 1.92
N ASN A 53 -10.52 24.32 1.48
CA ASN A 53 -9.55 23.57 0.70
C ASN A 53 -8.82 22.50 1.54
N ILE A 54 -8.60 22.74 2.83
CA ILE A 54 -8.05 21.73 3.75
C ILE A 54 -9.09 20.65 4.04
N ALA A 55 -10.34 21.01 4.30
CA ALA A 55 -11.42 20.06 4.56
C ALA A 55 -11.78 19.23 3.31
N GLY A 56 -11.79 19.84 2.11
CA GLY A 56 -11.96 19.16 0.83
C GLY A 56 -10.75 18.32 0.40
N GLY A 57 -9.55 18.64 0.90
CA GLY A 57 -8.30 17.93 0.64
C GLY A 57 -8.08 16.67 1.48
N LEU A 58 -8.97 16.40 2.45
CA LEU A 58 -8.93 15.21 3.31
C LEU A 58 -9.88 14.10 2.84
N GLN A 59 -10.72 14.33 1.82
CA GLN A 59 -11.57 13.26 1.31
C GLN A 59 -10.70 12.23 0.58
N GLU A 60 -10.67 11.01 1.10
CA GLU A 60 -10.02 9.88 0.48
C GLU A 60 -10.93 9.24 -0.57
N VAL A 61 -10.32 8.68 -1.60
CA VAL A 61 -10.99 7.95 -2.68
C VAL A 61 -10.27 6.64 -2.90
N LYS A 62 -11.02 5.58 -3.19
CA LYS A 62 -10.48 4.27 -3.53
C LYS A 62 -10.47 4.06 -5.04
N ILE A 63 -9.32 3.70 -5.58
CA ILE A 63 -9.14 3.32 -6.97
C ILE A 63 -8.89 1.81 -7.01
N LYS A 64 -9.71 1.07 -7.75
CA LYS A 64 -9.56 -0.38 -7.95
C LYS A 64 -8.95 -0.67 -9.30
N ILE A 65 -7.94 -1.53 -9.32
CA ILE A 65 -7.38 -2.18 -10.51
C ILE A 65 -7.92 -3.60 -10.53
N GLN A 66 -8.86 -3.85 -11.43
CA GLN A 66 -9.60 -5.11 -11.55
C GLN A 66 -9.03 -6.00 -12.65
N ASN A 67 -9.42 -7.28 -12.63
CA ASN A 67 -8.95 -8.31 -13.56
C ASN A 67 -7.42 -8.49 -13.56
N SER A 68 -6.79 -8.25 -12.42
CA SER A 68 -5.36 -8.44 -12.27
C SER A 68 -5.03 -9.85 -11.76
N VAL A 69 -3.74 -10.15 -11.63
CA VAL A 69 -3.27 -11.37 -10.99
C VAL A 69 -2.12 -11.13 -10.03
N ILE A 70 -1.94 -12.09 -9.12
CA ILE A 70 -0.71 -12.34 -8.37
C ILE A 70 0.05 -13.44 -9.11
N LYS A 71 1.36 -13.23 -9.33
CA LYS A 71 2.27 -14.18 -9.98
C LYS A 71 3.15 -14.89 -8.94
N GLY A 72 3.91 -15.89 -9.38
CA GLY A 72 4.87 -16.61 -8.52
C GLY A 72 4.31 -17.83 -7.80
N TYR A 73 3.06 -18.26 -8.09
CA TYR A 73 2.47 -19.42 -7.42
C TYR A 73 3.29 -20.72 -7.57
N HIS A 74 4.05 -20.87 -8.65
CA HIS A 74 4.92 -22.04 -8.84
C HIS A 74 6.08 -22.11 -7.82
N GLU A 75 6.53 -20.95 -7.32
CA GLU A 75 7.57 -20.82 -6.30
C GLU A 75 6.97 -21.00 -4.90
N TYR A 76 5.91 -20.24 -4.58
CA TYR A 76 5.34 -20.20 -3.24
C TYR A 76 4.38 -21.36 -2.95
N LYS A 77 3.54 -21.73 -3.94
CA LYS A 77 2.50 -22.78 -3.86
C LYS A 77 1.48 -22.56 -2.74
N ILE A 78 1.15 -21.30 -2.47
CA ILE A 78 0.23 -20.92 -1.39
C ILE A 78 -0.99 -20.23 -1.98
N ALA A 79 -2.16 -20.73 -1.61
CA ALA A 79 -3.43 -20.14 -2.00
C ALA A 79 -3.88 -19.13 -0.93
N PRO A 80 -4.13 -17.85 -1.29
CA PRO A 80 -4.65 -16.89 -0.34
C PRO A 80 -6.11 -17.19 0.03
N PRO A 81 -6.56 -16.72 1.21
CA PRO A 81 -7.97 -16.57 1.48
C PRO A 81 -8.59 -15.61 0.45
N ILE A 82 -9.76 -15.97 -0.08
CA ILE A 82 -10.50 -15.16 -1.03
C ILE A 82 -11.15 -13.98 -0.29
N GLU A 83 -11.19 -12.82 -0.94
CA GLU A 83 -11.83 -11.58 -0.45
C GLU A 83 -11.25 -10.99 0.86
N LEU A 84 -10.14 -11.52 1.38
CA LEU A 84 -9.43 -10.90 2.49
C LEU A 84 -8.31 -9.95 2.01
N PRO A 85 -8.14 -8.78 2.65
CA PRO A 85 -7.05 -7.86 2.35
C PRO A 85 -5.68 -8.50 2.54
N LEU A 86 -4.94 -8.64 1.44
CA LEU A 86 -3.54 -9.07 1.41
C LEU A 86 -2.64 -7.84 1.49
N ARG A 87 -1.52 -7.98 2.21
CA ARG A 87 -0.52 -6.93 2.39
C ARG A 87 0.47 -6.92 1.23
N LEU A 88 0.95 -5.74 0.84
CA LEU A 88 2.01 -5.58 -0.15
C LEU A 88 3.24 -4.94 0.45
N THR A 89 4.43 -5.34 -0.01
CA THR A 89 5.69 -4.62 0.30
C THR A 89 6.65 -4.61 -0.89
N PRO A 90 7.39 -3.52 -1.12
CA PRO A 90 8.52 -3.54 -2.03
C PRO A 90 9.58 -4.59 -1.61
N GLN A 91 10.22 -5.22 -2.58
CA GLN A 91 11.33 -6.16 -2.38
C GLN A 91 12.63 -5.57 -2.94
N TYR A 92 13.25 -4.70 -2.15
CA TYR A 92 14.43 -3.93 -2.58
C TYR A 92 15.66 -4.77 -2.95
N ALA A 93 15.78 -5.99 -2.40
CA ALA A 93 16.94 -6.86 -2.62
C ALA A 93 16.71 -7.93 -3.72
N ASN A 94 15.70 -7.76 -4.58
CA ASN A 94 15.44 -8.72 -5.65
C ASN A 94 16.42 -8.52 -6.82
N ILE A 95 17.29 -9.52 -7.05
CA ILE A 95 18.33 -9.49 -8.10
C ILE A 95 17.78 -9.49 -9.53
N HIS A 96 16.52 -9.88 -9.73
CA HIS A 96 15.89 -10.00 -11.04
C HIS A 96 15.03 -8.78 -11.39
N ASP A 97 14.51 -8.08 -10.38
CA ASP A 97 13.60 -6.95 -10.54
C ASP A 97 13.61 -6.03 -9.29
N GLU A 98 14.36 -4.93 -9.35
CA GLU A 98 14.47 -3.94 -8.26
C GLU A 98 13.12 -3.29 -7.88
N GLU A 99 12.15 -3.38 -8.80
CA GLU A 99 10.79 -2.87 -8.66
C GLU A 99 9.78 -3.94 -8.22
N ALA A 100 10.27 -5.12 -7.80
CA ALA A 100 9.43 -6.21 -7.34
C ALA A 100 8.62 -5.79 -6.10
N VAL A 101 7.35 -6.20 -6.08
CA VAL A 101 6.45 -6.03 -4.94
C VAL A 101 5.91 -7.40 -4.55
N LEU A 102 6.12 -7.76 -3.29
CA LEU A 102 5.64 -9.00 -2.68
C LEU A 102 4.19 -8.84 -2.21
N VAL A 103 3.44 -9.93 -2.30
CA VAL A 103 2.10 -10.07 -1.73
C VAL A 103 2.15 -11.08 -0.59
N TRP A 104 1.66 -10.68 0.57
CA TRP A 104 1.74 -11.44 1.81
C TRP A 104 0.37 -11.87 2.30
N MET A 105 0.34 -13.01 2.96
CA MET A 105 -0.82 -13.47 3.73
C MET A 105 -1.20 -12.39 4.76
N PRO A 106 -2.50 -12.14 5.00
CA PRO A 106 -2.91 -11.24 6.06
C PRO A 106 -2.39 -11.75 7.39
N ASN A 107 -2.17 -10.85 8.34
CA ASN A 107 -1.80 -11.23 9.70
C ASN A 107 -3.05 -11.64 10.47
N GLU A 108 -2.94 -12.62 11.37
CA GLU A 108 -4.07 -13.08 12.20
C GLU A 108 -4.72 -11.90 12.95
N HIS A 109 -3.90 -11.04 13.56
CA HIS A 109 -4.36 -9.88 14.31
C HIS A 109 -5.09 -8.81 13.48
N SER A 110 -5.02 -8.88 12.14
CA SER A 110 -5.71 -7.95 11.24
C SER A 110 -7.09 -8.46 10.80
N ILE A 111 -7.49 -9.66 11.22
CA ILE A 111 -8.72 -10.32 10.81
C ILE A 111 -9.61 -10.54 12.05
N ASN A 112 -10.92 -10.32 11.88
CA ASN A 112 -11.90 -10.60 12.93
C ASN A 112 -11.92 -12.11 13.27
N GLU A 113 -12.00 -12.44 14.55
CA GLU A 113 -12.16 -13.82 15.07
C GLU A 113 -13.28 -14.62 14.40
N GLU A 114 -14.39 -14.00 14.05
CA GLU A 114 -15.49 -14.65 13.32
C GLU A 114 -15.05 -15.12 11.93
N ILE A 115 -14.28 -14.28 11.22
CA ILE A 115 -13.73 -14.60 9.91
C ILE A 115 -12.65 -15.67 10.05
N LEU A 116 -11.80 -15.60 11.08
CA LEU A 116 -10.77 -16.60 11.36
C LEU A 116 -11.37 -18.00 11.56
N LYS A 117 -12.52 -18.09 12.22
CA LYS A 117 -13.27 -19.35 12.45
C LYS A 117 -14.03 -19.84 11.23
N SER A 118 -14.28 -18.97 10.25
CA SER A 118 -14.94 -19.36 9.01
C SER A 118 -14.07 -20.36 8.22
N LYS A 119 -14.73 -21.22 7.44
CA LYS A 119 -14.08 -22.21 6.58
C LYS A 119 -14.12 -21.75 5.14
N ASN A 120 -13.01 -21.94 4.43
CA ASN A 120 -12.98 -21.75 2.99
C ASN A 120 -13.74 -22.89 2.28
N SER A 121 -13.86 -22.80 0.94
CA SER A 121 -14.50 -23.84 0.11
C SER A 121 -13.85 -25.24 0.18
N GLN A 122 -12.70 -25.38 0.84
CA GLN A 122 -12.00 -26.66 1.07
C GLN A 122 -12.19 -27.17 2.51
N GLY A 123 -12.97 -26.48 3.33
CA GLY A 123 -13.23 -26.85 4.73
C GLY A 123 -12.11 -26.47 5.71
N ILE A 124 -11.06 -25.78 5.25
CA ILE A 124 -9.93 -25.30 6.07
C ILE A 124 -10.33 -23.97 6.69
N THR A 125 -10.05 -23.78 7.99
CA THR A 125 -10.34 -22.52 8.67
C THR A 125 -9.41 -21.41 8.17
N ILE A 126 -9.89 -20.17 8.11
CA ILE A 126 -9.03 -19.04 7.74
C ILE A 126 -7.86 -18.91 8.72
N LYS A 127 -8.07 -19.21 10.01
CA LYS A 127 -7.01 -19.25 11.02
C LYS A 127 -5.86 -20.18 10.65
N GLU A 128 -6.15 -21.39 10.17
CA GLU A 128 -5.12 -22.35 9.73
C GLU A 128 -4.35 -21.86 8.49
N LEU A 129 -4.96 -21.03 7.64
CA LEU A 129 -4.30 -20.44 6.46
C LEU A 129 -3.40 -19.24 6.82
N VAL A 130 -3.78 -18.52 7.87
CA VAL A 130 -3.17 -17.25 8.29
C VAL A 130 -2.08 -17.45 9.34
N ASN A 131 -2.08 -18.58 10.04
CA ASN A 131 -1.11 -18.93 11.08
C ASN A 131 -0.06 -19.91 10.54
N PRO A 132 0.87 -19.41 9.71
CA PRO A 132 2.14 -19.01 10.29
C PRO A 132 2.60 -17.62 9.84
N VAL A 133 3.55 -17.07 10.61
CA VAL A 133 4.35 -15.86 10.36
C VAL A 133 4.43 -15.43 8.88
N SER A 134 4.05 -14.17 8.60
CA SER A 134 4.32 -13.41 7.37
C SER A 134 4.69 -14.28 6.16
N VAL A 135 3.70 -14.94 5.57
CA VAL A 135 3.94 -15.85 4.44
C VAL A 135 3.79 -15.10 3.13
N ILE A 136 4.79 -15.21 2.26
CA ILE A 136 4.75 -14.68 0.90
C ILE A 136 3.86 -15.59 0.05
N ILE A 137 2.88 -15.01 -0.64
CA ILE A 137 1.97 -15.72 -1.56
C ILE A 137 2.43 -15.57 -3.00
N GLY A 138 3.10 -14.47 -3.32
CA GLY A 138 3.52 -14.17 -4.68
C GLY A 138 4.05 -12.77 -4.88
N HIS A 139 4.12 -12.40 -6.15
CA HIS A 139 4.53 -11.07 -6.60
C HIS A 139 3.43 -10.39 -7.41
N VAL A 140 3.45 -9.06 -7.36
CA VAL A 140 2.76 -8.22 -8.33
C VAL A 140 3.40 -8.41 -9.71
N PRO A 141 2.63 -8.41 -10.82
CA PRO A 141 3.19 -8.40 -12.17
C PRO A 141 4.19 -7.25 -12.35
N ARG A 142 5.38 -7.53 -12.89
CA ARG A 142 6.52 -6.59 -13.03
C ARG A 142 6.15 -5.15 -13.45
N GLY A 143 5.38 -4.98 -14.52
CA GLY A 143 4.98 -3.65 -15.00
C GLY A 143 4.13 -2.86 -14.00
N LEU A 144 3.35 -3.56 -13.18
CA LEU A 144 2.50 -2.98 -12.15
C LEU A 144 3.27 -2.82 -10.82
N GLY A 145 4.24 -3.70 -10.54
CA GLY A 145 5.10 -3.64 -9.35
C GLY A 145 5.77 -2.27 -9.19
N ARG A 146 6.37 -1.76 -10.27
CA ARG A 146 6.96 -0.40 -10.31
C ARG A 146 5.96 0.68 -9.90
N LEU A 147 4.76 0.68 -10.47
CA LEU A 147 3.75 1.68 -10.15
C LEU A 147 3.33 1.58 -8.68
N LEU A 148 3.04 0.38 -8.19
CA LEU A 148 2.59 0.19 -6.80
C LEU A 148 3.69 0.54 -5.81
N LYS A 149 4.96 0.25 -6.12
CA LYS A 149 6.12 0.69 -5.34
C LYS A 149 6.18 2.21 -5.24
N GLN A 150 6.10 2.92 -6.37
CA GLN A 150 6.05 4.39 -6.39
C GLN A 150 4.87 4.97 -5.61
N CYS A 151 3.72 4.29 -5.61
CA CYS A 151 2.56 4.68 -4.82
C CYS A 151 2.85 4.52 -3.32
N MET A 152 3.39 3.37 -2.91
CA MET A 152 3.76 3.10 -1.51
C MET A 152 4.84 4.07 -1.01
N ASP A 153 5.84 4.40 -1.83
CA ASP A 153 6.87 5.39 -1.51
C ASP A 153 6.28 6.81 -1.28
N LYS A 154 5.09 7.08 -1.83
CA LYS A 154 4.32 8.32 -1.62
C LYS A 154 3.27 8.21 -0.51
N ASN A 155 3.33 7.15 0.31
CA ASN A 155 2.36 6.86 1.37
C ASN A 155 0.92 6.62 0.87
N VAL A 156 0.73 6.23 -0.38
CA VAL A 156 -0.57 5.73 -0.87
C VAL A 156 -0.78 4.33 -0.30
N GLN A 157 -1.89 4.11 0.39
CA GLN A 157 -2.20 2.78 0.92
C GLN A 157 -2.59 1.85 -0.23
N VAL A 158 -1.87 0.74 -0.38
CA VAL A 158 -2.13 -0.28 -1.40
C VAL A 158 -2.49 -1.59 -0.73
N THR A 159 -3.61 -2.19 -1.13
CA THR A 159 -4.05 -3.52 -0.68
C THR A 159 -4.39 -4.39 -1.88
N CYS A 160 -4.40 -5.71 -1.69
CA CYS A 160 -4.76 -6.67 -2.73
C CYS A 160 -5.87 -7.58 -2.22
N LEU A 161 -6.83 -7.93 -3.06
CA LEU A 161 -7.87 -8.92 -2.76
C LEU A 161 -7.77 -10.06 -3.76
N ALA A 162 -7.61 -11.29 -3.27
CA ALA A 162 -7.75 -12.45 -4.13
C ALA A 162 -9.24 -12.65 -4.48
N THR A 163 -9.55 -12.75 -5.77
CA THR A 163 -10.92 -12.92 -6.28
C THR A 163 -11.22 -14.33 -6.75
N GLY A 164 -10.22 -15.22 -6.71
CA GLY A 164 -10.38 -16.61 -7.11
C GLY A 164 -9.22 -17.49 -6.68
N LYS A 165 -9.38 -18.79 -6.93
CA LYS A 165 -8.36 -19.81 -6.65
C LYS A 165 -7.18 -19.69 -7.63
N PRO A 166 -5.98 -20.16 -7.23
CA PRO A 166 -4.88 -20.34 -8.17
C PRO A 166 -5.35 -21.16 -9.38
N ARG A 167 -5.05 -20.67 -10.58
CA ARG A 167 -5.44 -21.33 -11.84
C ARG A 167 -4.39 -21.12 -12.91
N GLN A 168 -4.40 -21.95 -13.93
CA GLN A 168 -3.55 -21.75 -15.10
C GLN A 168 -3.83 -20.37 -15.70
N SER A 169 -2.76 -19.70 -16.14
CA SER A 169 -2.84 -18.40 -16.79
C SER A 169 -3.81 -18.46 -17.97
N PHE A 170 -4.61 -17.42 -18.10
CA PHE A 170 -5.75 -17.31 -19.01
C PHE A 170 -5.67 -15.94 -19.70
N PRO A 171 -6.17 -15.80 -20.94
CA PRO A 171 -6.16 -14.51 -21.63
C PRO A 171 -6.74 -13.38 -20.75
N PRO A 172 -6.10 -12.20 -20.70
CA PRO A 172 -4.98 -11.74 -21.55
C PRO A 172 -3.59 -12.14 -21.04
N TRP A 173 -3.50 -12.90 -19.95
CA TRP A 173 -2.22 -13.35 -19.39
C TRP A 173 -1.61 -14.44 -20.28
N PRO A 174 -0.28 -14.47 -20.44
CA PRO A 174 0.41 -15.45 -21.27
C PRO A 174 0.05 -16.88 -20.90
N HIS A 175 -0.06 -17.73 -21.90
CA HIS A 175 -0.30 -19.16 -21.69
C HIS A 175 0.83 -19.80 -20.88
N PHE A 176 0.53 -20.90 -20.20
CA PHE A 176 1.48 -21.62 -19.33
C PHE A 176 2.84 -21.95 -20.00
N SER A 177 2.83 -22.23 -21.31
CA SER A 177 4.05 -22.55 -22.08
C SER A 177 4.90 -21.34 -22.45
N GLN A 178 4.43 -20.11 -22.21
CA GLN A 178 5.10 -18.87 -22.57
C GLN A 178 5.81 -18.26 -21.36
N LYS A 179 6.90 -17.52 -21.61
CA LYS A 179 7.62 -16.78 -20.57
C LYS A 179 6.66 -15.84 -19.84
N GLY A 180 6.63 -15.94 -18.50
CA GLY A 180 5.73 -15.15 -17.64
C GLY A 180 4.32 -15.71 -17.51
N GLY A 181 4.02 -16.83 -18.20
CA GLY A 181 2.87 -17.69 -17.97
C GLY A 181 3.14 -18.72 -16.87
N GLY A 182 2.08 -19.33 -16.36
CA GLY A 182 2.16 -20.23 -15.21
C GLY A 182 0.83 -20.43 -14.52
N VAL A 183 0.86 -20.80 -13.24
CA VAL A 183 -0.30 -20.65 -12.36
C VAL A 183 -0.30 -19.24 -11.79
N VAL A 184 -1.45 -18.59 -11.84
CA VAL A 184 -1.70 -17.22 -11.34
C VAL A 184 -2.89 -17.23 -10.40
N ILE A 185 -2.95 -16.25 -9.50
CA ILE A 185 -4.09 -16.06 -8.61
C ILE A 185 -4.84 -14.80 -9.07
N PRO A 186 -6.11 -14.91 -9.52
CA PRO A 186 -6.92 -13.74 -9.87
C PRO A 186 -7.07 -12.79 -8.68
N CYS A 187 -6.90 -11.50 -8.91
CA CYS A 187 -6.98 -10.49 -7.86
C CYS A 187 -7.46 -9.13 -8.35
N GLU A 188 -7.73 -8.26 -7.38
CA GLU A 188 -7.87 -6.80 -7.57
C GLU A 188 -6.88 -6.09 -6.65
N TYR A 189 -6.29 -4.98 -7.12
CA TYR A 189 -5.51 -4.08 -6.28
C TYR A 189 -6.33 -2.85 -5.95
N ILE A 190 -6.29 -2.39 -4.70
CA ILE A 190 -7.04 -1.24 -4.21
C ILE A 190 -6.05 -0.22 -3.68
N LEU A 191 -6.08 0.98 -4.25
CA LEU A 191 -5.27 2.13 -3.87
C LEU A 191 -6.17 3.14 -3.18
N THR A 192 -5.81 3.58 -1.98
CA THR A 192 -6.51 4.66 -1.27
C THR A 192 -5.64 5.90 -1.30
N CYS A 193 -6.14 6.96 -1.94
CA CYS A 193 -5.42 8.23 -2.10
C CYS A 193 -6.34 9.42 -1.83
N LYS A 194 -5.77 10.62 -1.76
CA LYS A 194 -6.56 11.84 -1.66
C LYS A 194 -7.31 12.11 -2.97
N LYS A 195 -8.51 12.69 -2.85
CA LYS A 195 -9.39 12.98 -4.00
C LYS A 195 -8.72 13.87 -5.06
N ASN A 196 -7.94 14.86 -4.64
CA ASN A 196 -7.22 15.76 -5.53
C ASN A 196 -6.08 15.06 -6.31
N GLU A 197 -5.55 13.94 -5.80
CA GLU A 197 -4.49 13.15 -6.44
C GLU A 197 -5.04 12.04 -7.36
N ALA A 198 -6.34 11.72 -7.23
CA ALA A 198 -6.94 10.56 -7.89
C ALA A 198 -6.81 10.59 -9.41
N GLN A 199 -7.02 11.75 -10.06
CA GLN A 199 -6.95 11.86 -11.52
C GLN A 199 -5.54 11.64 -12.09
N GLU A 200 -4.53 12.17 -11.40
CA GLU A 200 -3.12 11.94 -11.76
C GLU A 200 -2.78 10.46 -11.61
N LEU A 201 -3.19 9.85 -10.49
CA LEU A 201 -2.95 8.44 -10.22
C LEU A 201 -3.65 7.52 -11.24
N ILE A 202 -4.91 7.79 -11.59
CA ILE A 202 -5.63 7.06 -12.64
C ILE A 202 -4.90 7.13 -13.98
N SER A 203 -4.40 8.31 -14.35
CA SER A 203 -3.63 8.49 -15.59
C SER A 203 -2.35 7.65 -15.60
N LYS A 204 -1.63 7.60 -14.46
CA LYS A 204 -0.44 6.76 -14.27
C LYS A 204 -0.75 5.26 -14.28
N ILE A 205 -1.87 4.86 -13.68
CA ILE A 205 -2.33 3.46 -13.75
C ILE A 205 -2.60 3.08 -15.20
N LYS A 206 -3.33 3.90 -15.97
CA LYS A 206 -3.63 3.63 -17.38
C LYS A 206 -2.36 3.51 -18.23
N SER A 207 -1.39 4.40 -18.04
CA SER A 207 -0.13 4.31 -18.79
C SER A 207 0.70 3.07 -18.37
N SER A 208 0.63 2.65 -17.11
CA SER A 208 1.31 1.44 -16.66
C SER A 208 0.79 0.16 -17.33
N PHE A 209 -0.50 0.10 -17.70
CA PHE A 209 -1.08 -1.08 -18.33
C PHE A 209 -0.40 -1.44 -19.66
N GLN A 210 0.11 -0.44 -20.39
CA GLN A 210 0.86 -0.68 -21.63
C GLN A 210 2.17 -1.44 -21.40
N ASN A 211 2.71 -1.37 -20.19
CA ASN A 211 3.95 -2.04 -19.78
C ASN A 211 3.71 -3.33 -19.00
N VAL A 212 2.43 -3.70 -18.78
CA VAL A 212 2.05 -4.93 -18.10
C VAL A 212 1.58 -5.93 -19.15
N GLN A 213 2.23 -7.09 -19.20
CA GLN A 213 1.74 -8.19 -20.00
C GLN A 213 0.36 -8.63 -19.47
N GLY A 214 -0.69 -8.54 -20.30
CA GLY A 214 -2.08 -8.75 -19.88
C GLY A 214 -2.79 -7.49 -19.37
N GLY A 215 -2.14 -6.32 -19.43
CA GLY A 215 -2.70 -5.04 -19.00
C GLY A 215 -3.93 -4.60 -19.80
N GLU A 216 -4.11 -5.09 -21.03
CA GLU A 216 -5.26 -4.80 -21.88
C GLU A 216 -6.60 -5.33 -21.33
N GLY A 217 -6.58 -6.36 -20.49
CA GLY A 217 -7.78 -6.88 -19.83
C GLY A 217 -8.05 -6.28 -18.46
N MET A 218 -7.13 -5.45 -17.94
CA MET A 218 -7.31 -4.76 -16.66
C MET A 218 -8.31 -3.62 -16.77
N LYS A 219 -9.06 -3.39 -15.69
CA LYS A 219 -10.05 -2.31 -15.60
C LYS A 219 -9.78 -1.45 -14.39
N ILE A 220 -10.15 -0.17 -14.50
CA ILE A 220 -10.05 0.78 -13.40
C ILE A 220 -11.45 1.20 -13.01
N SER A 221 -11.77 1.14 -11.72
CA SER A 221 -12.98 1.74 -11.15
C SER A 221 -12.63 2.63 -9.97
N VAL A 222 -13.45 3.67 -9.76
CA VAL A 222 -13.27 4.66 -8.69
C VAL A 222 -14.46 4.55 -7.75
N ILE A 223 -14.19 4.46 -6.45
CA ILE A 223 -15.19 4.39 -5.39
C ILE A 223 -14.99 5.61 -4.51
N ASN A 224 -15.98 6.51 -4.53
CA ASN A 224 -16.03 7.66 -3.64
C ASN A 224 -16.41 7.17 -2.23
N MET A 225 -15.65 7.59 -1.23
CA MET A 225 -15.95 7.34 0.19
C MET A 225 -16.69 8.52 0.81
#